data_AF-A0A1R3HJY8-F1
#
_entry.id   AF-A0A1R3HJY8-F1
#
_cell.length_a   1.000
_cell.length_b   1.000
_cell.length_c   1.000
_cell.angle_alpha   90.00
_cell.angle_beta   90.00
_cell.angle_gamma   90.00
#
_symmetry.space_group_name_H-M   'P 1'
#
loop_
_entity.id
_entity.type
_entity.pdbx_description
1 polymer ?
#
loop_
_entity_poly.entity_id
_entity_poly.type
_entity_poly.pdbx_seq_one_letter_code
_entity_poly.pdbx_strand_id
1 'polypeptide(L)'
;MEAEGEQLCEAARNGDVTKVNTLIKSGADVSYFDSDGLTPLMHAAKLGYTDVVKALLEAGAPWNALSPANQSAGDFAMDAGHQEAFEVLLNAGIQAELILGTIARKTKKDGDCEGAYLDDRVSFSEDKLMDSDSKAVMMAWEKPLMEAHAKAVCSGGGSILNVGFGMGLVDTAIQQYGPAKHTIVEAHPEVYERMLRTGWGEKDNVKIIFGRWQDVLSQLESYDGIFFDTYGEYYEDLREFHQHLPKLLSLEEFTLILMAFVEVMHSSMLFTAI
;
A
#
# COMPACT_ATOMS: atom_id res chain seq x y z
N MET A 1 23.91 5.95 28.84
CA MET A 1 23.63 5.89 27.39
C MET A 1 23.92 4.51 26.82
N GLU A 2 25.15 4.10 26.47
CA GLU A 2 25.41 2.76 25.88
C GLU A 2 24.95 1.59 26.77
N ALA A 3 25.27 1.64 28.08
CA ALA A 3 24.86 0.59 29.01
C ALA A 3 23.34 0.47 29.21
N GLU A 4 22.58 1.57 29.02
CA GLU A 4 21.12 1.58 29.17
C GLU A 4 20.43 1.09 27.89
N GLY A 5 21.00 1.42 26.71
CA GLY A 5 20.55 0.87 25.42
C GLY A 5 20.73 -0.65 25.38
N GLU A 6 21.89 -1.15 25.84
CA GLU A 6 22.13 -2.59 25.94
C GLU A 6 21.14 -3.29 26.88
N GLN A 7 20.87 -2.68 28.04
CA GLN A 7 19.87 -3.19 28.99
C GLN A 7 18.45 -3.17 28.41
N LEU A 8 18.14 -2.21 27.56
CA LEU A 8 16.85 -2.11 26.87
C LEU A 8 16.71 -3.21 25.82
N CYS A 9 17.75 -3.48 25.03
CA CYS A 9 17.79 -4.63 24.12
C CYS A 9 17.63 -5.95 24.86
N GLU A 10 18.32 -6.14 25.98
CA GLU A 10 18.19 -7.35 26.81
C GLU A 10 16.76 -7.49 27.38
N ALA A 11 16.18 -6.41 27.91
CA ALA A 11 14.82 -6.43 28.45
C ALA A 11 13.79 -6.75 27.36
N ALA A 12 13.96 -6.18 26.16
CA ALA A 12 13.09 -6.45 25.02
C ALA A 12 13.21 -7.90 24.52
N ARG A 13 14.44 -8.43 24.47
CA ARG A 13 14.73 -9.83 24.12
C ARG A 13 14.17 -10.83 25.13
N ASN A 14 13.94 -10.41 26.37
CA ASN A 14 13.36 -11.26 27.42
C ASN A 14 11.83 -11.08 27.56
N GLY A 15 11.21 -10.17 26.79
CA GLY A 15 9.78 -9.86 26.91
C GLY A 15 9.41 -9.13 28.20
N ASP A 16 10.37 -8.55 28.93
CA ASP A 16 10.14 -7.88 30.21
C ASP A 16 9.62 -6.45 29.99
N VAL A 17 8.32 -6.35 29.71
CA VAL A 17 7.62 -5.06 29.48
C VAL A 17 7.75 -4.11 30.68
N THR A 18 7.89 -4.62 31.90
CA THR A 18 8.03 -3.78 33.10
C THR A 18 9.40 -3.12 33.13
N LYS A 19 10.47 -3.88 32.86
CA LYS A 19 11.83 -3.36 32.76
C LYS A 19 11.99 -2.42 31.56
N VAL A 20 11.42 -2.77 30.40
CA VAL A 20 11.37 -1.90 29.21
C VAL A 20 10.76 -0.54 29.57
N ASN A 21 9.57 -0.52 30.16
CA ASN A 21 8.91 0.72 30.56
C ASN A 21 9.71 1.53 31.59
N THR A 22 10.42 0.86 32.50
CA THR A 22 11.27 1.52 33.51
C THR A 22 12.48 2.17 32.87
N LEU A 23 13.13 1.49 31.92
CA LEU A 23 14.27 2.00 31.17
C LEU A 23 13.89 3.17 30.26
N ILE A 24 12.77 3.06 29.54
CA ILE A 24 12.21 4.16 28.72
C ILE A 24 11.97 5.41 29.60
N LYS A 25 11.32 5.25 30.76
CA LYS A 25 11.08 6.35 31.71
C LYS A 25 12.36 6.97 32.27
N SER A 26 13.44 6.19 32.31
CA SER A 26 14.76 6.65 32.76
C SER A 26 15.56 7.33 31.63
N GLY A 27 15.02 7.39 30.42
CA GLY A 27 15.65 8.03 29.26
C GLY A 27 16.53 7.10 28.43
N ALA A 28 16.33 5.78 28.51
CA ALA A 28 17.01 4.85 27.61
C ALA A 28 16.64 5.13 26.14
N ASP A 29 17.64 5.05 25.26
CA ASP A 29 17.47 5.30 23.83
C ASP A 29 16.78 4.11 23.14
N VAL A 30 15.53 4.31 22.72
CA VAL A 30 14.72 3.31 22.02
C VAL A 30 15.19 3.04 20.57
N SER A 31 16.08 3.87 20.04
CA SER A 31 16.68 3.71 18.71
C SER A 31 18.06 3.04 18.73
N TYR A 32 18.54 2.65 19.91
CA TYR A 32 19.85 2.02 20.09
C TYR A 32 19.98 0.73 19.28
N PHE A 33 21.16 0.49 18.72
CA PHE A 33 21.54 -0.76 18.07
C PHE A 33 22.57 -1.47 18.94
N ASP A 34 22.32 -2.74 19.25
CA ASP A 34 23.27 -3.58 19.98
C ASP A 34 24.43 -4.09 19.12
N SER A 35 25.27 -4.95 19.69
CA SER A 35 26.41 -5.57 19.00
C SER A 35 26.02 -6.45 17.80
N ASP A 36 24.78 -6.94 17.75
CA ASP A 36 24.25 -7.71 16.63
C ASP A 36 23.69 -6.80 15.53
N GLY A 37 23.69 -5.48 15.75
CA GLY A 37 23.06 -4.52 14.85
C GLY A 37 21.54 -4.57 14.90
N LEU A 38 20.95 -4.97 16.04
CA LEU A 38 19.51 -5.04 16.22
C LEU A 38 19.04 -4.01 17.24
N THR A 39 17.86 -3.45 16.99
CA THR A 39 17.18 -2.54 17.92
C THR A 39 16.35 -3.32 18.95
N PRO A 40 15.97 -2.71 20.10
CA PRO A 40 15.04 -3.32 21.03
C PRO A 40 13.72 -3.77 20.36
N LEU A 41 13.23 -2.96 19.40
CA LEU A 41 12.00 -3.26 18.66
C LEU A 41 12.14 -4.50 17.79
N MET A 42 13.30 -4.69 17.14
CA MET A 42 13.60 -5.90 16.36
C MET A 42 13.66 -7.15 17.25
N HIS A 43 14.29 -7.08 18.43
CA HIS A 43 14.32 -8.22 19.36
C HIS A 43 12.93 -8.61 19.84
N ALA A 44 12.11 -7.62 20.23
CA ALA A 44 10.74 -7.87 20.68
C ALA A 44 9.88 -8.47 19.56
N ALA A 45 10.01 -7.95 18.34
CA ALA A 45 9.27 -8.43 17.17
C ALA A 45 9.67 -9.85 16.77
N LYS A 46 10.97 -10.14 16.72
CA LYS A 46 11.53 -11.47 16.40
C LYS A 46 11.06 -12.58 17.35
N LEU A 47 10.73 -12.21 18.60
CA LEU A 47 10.30 -13.14 19.65
C LEU A 47 8.79 -13.03 19.96
N GLY A 48 8.05 -12.19 19.23
CA GLY A 48 6.60 -12.07 19.34
C GLY A 48 6.10 -11.43 20.63
N TYR A 49 6.91 -10.62 21.30
CA TYR A 49 6.51 -9.92 22.54
C TYR A 49 5.71 -8.66 22.21
N THR A 50 4.45 -8.84 21.80
CA THR A 50 3.55 -7.77 21.33
C THR A 50 3.45 -6.59 22.31
N ASP A 51 3.38 -6.85 23.63
CA ASP A 51 3.29 -5.78 24.63
C ASP A 51 4.56 -4.91 24.71
N VAL A 52 5.72 -5.52 24.48
CA VAL A 52 6.99 -4.79 24.38
C VAL A 52 7.05 -4.00 23.08
N VAL A 53 6.60 -4.59 21.95
CA VAL A 53 6.49 -3.89 20.66
C VAL A 53 5.64 -2.63 20.79
N LYS A 54 4.45 -2.72 21.39
CA LYS A 54 3.56 -1.57 21.65
C LYS A 54 4.26 -0.51 22.50
N ALA A 55 4.87 -0.89 23.62
CA ALA A 55 5.55 0.05 24.51
C ALA A 55 6.71 0.80 23.84
N LEU A 56 7.51 0.11 23.01
CA LEU A 56 8.61 0.72 22.27
C LEU A 56 8.11 1.68 21.18
N LEU A 57 7.06 1.32 20.44
CA LEU A 57 6.45 2.20 19.44
C LEU A 57 5.83 3.46 20.07
N GLU A 58 5.11 3.32 21.19
CA GLU A 58 4.57 4.45 21.95
C GLU A 58 5.67 5.41 22.45
N ALA A 59 6.86 4.87 22.74
CA ALA A 59 8.03 5.63 23.11
C ALA A 59 8.80 6.24 21.93
N GLY A 60 8.33 6.03 20.68
CA GLY A 60 8.93 6.60 19.47
C GLY A 60 10.06 5.78 18.87
N ALA A 61 10.14 4.47 19.15
CA ALA A 61 11.09 3.60 18.48
C ALA A 61 10.88 3.64 16.95
N PRO A 62 11.95 3.76 16.13
CA PRO A 62 11.83 3.81 14.68
C PRO A 62 11.36 2.46 14.13
N TRP A 63 10.12 2.42 13.65
CA TRP A 63 9.50 1.20 13.08
C TRP A 63 10.19 0.71 11.80
N ASN A 64 10.80 1.63 11.05
CA ASN A 64 11.45 1.39 9.75
C ASN A 64 12.98 1.23 9.84
N ALA A 65 13.55 1.12 11.04
CA ALA A 65 14.97 0.82 11.19
C ALA A 65 15.30 -0.54 10.57
N LEU A 66 16.51 -0.67 10.02
CA LEU A 66 16.96 -1.89 9.32
C LEU A 66 18.20 -2.47 10.00
N SER A 67 18.21 -3.79 10.13
CA SER A 67 19.38 -4.56 10.57
C SER A 67 20.45 -4.63 9.47
N PRO A 68 21.67 -5.12 9.77
CA PRO A 68 22.70 -5.38 8.75
C PRO A 68 22.26 -6.32 7.62
N ALA A 69 21.23 -7.15 7.85
CA ALA A 69 20.63 -8.03 6.85
C ALA A 69 19.48 -7.35 6.06
N ASN A 70 19.30 -6.04 6.21
CA ASN A 70 18.24 -5.27 5.58
C ASN A 70 16.82 -5.72 6.00
N GLN A 71 16.68 -6.21 7.23
CA GLN A 71 15.39 -6.63 7.81
C GLN A 71 14.92 -5.60 8.85
N SER A 72 13.66 -5.22 8.76
CA SER A 72 12.93 -4.41 9.74
C SER A 72 12.37 -5.26 10.88
N ALA A 73 11.84 -4.61 11.92
CA ALA A 73 11.10 -5.31 12.98
C ALA A 73 9.88 -6.07 12.42
N GLY A 74 9.21 -5.54 11.40
CA GLY A 74 8.09 -6.20 10.73
C GLY A 74 8.53 -7.49 10.04
N ASP A 75 9.66 -7.47 9.34
CA ASP A 75 10.23 -8.66 8.68
C ASP A 75 10.56 -9.75 9.71
N PHE A 76 11.17 -9.38 10.84
CA PHE A 76 11.46 -10.34 11.91
C PHE A 76 10.20 -10.97 12.52
N ALA A 77 9.14 -10.20 12.74
CA ALA A 77 7.87 -10.73 13.25
C ALA A 77 7.22 -11.69 12.24
N MET A 78 7.22 -11.33 10.96
CA MET A 78 6.65 -12.12 9.87
C MET A 78 7.43 -13.44 9.68
N ASP A 79 8.75 -13.38 9.58
CA ASP A 79 9.62 -14.55 9.39
C ASP A 79 9.53 -15.55 10.56
N ALA A 80 9.29 -15.05 11.77
CA ALA A 80 9.10 -15.86 12.96
C ALA A 80 7.63 -16.33 13.17
N GLY A 81 6.68 -15.91 12.33
CA GLY A 81 5.27 -16.27 12.42
C GLY A 81 4.50 -15.58 13.55
N HIS A 82 4.97 -14.44 14.03
CA HIS A 82 4.37 -13.67 15.12
C HIS A 82 3.36 -12.63 14.60
N GLN A 83 2.21 -13.13 14.15
CA GLN A 83 1.16 -12.34 13.49
C GLN A 83 0.71 -11.10 14.28
N GLU A 84 0.45 -11.22 15.58
CA GLU A 84 -0.04 -10.08 16.37
C GLU A 84 1.00 -8.94 16.46
N ALA A 85 2.28 -9.28 16.63
CA ALA A 85 3.37 -8.31 16.64
C ALA A 85 3.54 -7.64 15.25
N PHE A 86 3.41 -8.43 14.19
CA PHE A 86 3.44 -7.94 12.81
C PHE A 86 2.31 -6.94 12.54
N GLU A 87 1.07 -7.26 12.93
CA GLU A 87 -0.09 -6.38 12.75
C GLU A 87 0.08 -5.04 13.48
N VAL A 88 0.64 -5.05 14.70
CA VAL A 88 0.95 -3.81 15.44
C VAL A 88 1.97 -2.95 14.69
N LEU A 89 3.04 -3.56 14.18
CA LEU A 89 4.10 -2.87 13.43
C LEU A 89 3.58 -2.30 12.11
N LEU A 90 2.78 -3.08 11.38
CA LEU A 90 2.15 -2.66 10.13
C LEU A 90 1.27 -1.43 10.35
N ASN A 91 0.40 -1.48 11.37
CA ASN A 91 -0.48 -0.36 11.69
C ASN A 91 0.30 0.90 12.09
N ALA A 92 1.38 0.75 12.86
CA ALA A 92 2.24 1.87 13.23
C ALA A 92 2.95 2.49 12.01
N GLY A 93 3.47 1.65 11.10
CA GLY A 93 4.09 2.12 9.86
C GLY A 93 3.12 2.88 8.97
N ILE A 94 1.92 2.34 8.76
CA ILE A 94 0.85 3.02 8.02
C ILE A 94 0.53 4.37 8.65
N GLN A 95 0.28 4.42 9.96
CA GLN A 95 -0.05 5.69 10.65
C GLN A 95 1.07 6.74 10.52
N ALA A 96 2.33 6.33 10.64
CA ALA A 96 3.47 7.23 10.49
C ALA A 96 3.55 7.81 9.07
N GLU A 97 3.42 6.99 8.03
CA GLU A 97 3.43 7.43 6.63
C GLU A 97 2.27 8.40 6.33
N LEU A 98 1.08 8.16 6.90
CA LEU A 98 -0.06 9.06 6.76
C LEU A 98 0.21 10.46 7.33
N ILE A 99 0.88 10.52 8.49
CA ILE A 99 1.25 11.77 9.16
C ILE A 99 2.36 12.49 8.39
N LEU A 100 3.43 11.77 8.02
CA LEU A 100 4.57 12.33 7.26
C LEU A 100 4.12 12.87 5.91
N GLY A 101 3.27 12.13 5.19
CA GLY A 101 2.63 12.61 3.98
C GLY A 101 1.82 13.89 4.22
N THR A 102 1.12 14.01 5.34
CA THR A 102 0.33 15.22 5.67
C THR A 102 1.22 16.43 5.93
N ILE A 103 2.35 16.24 6.61
CA ILE A 103 3.31 17.31 6.89
C ILE A 103 3.99 17.77 5.60
N ALA A 104 4.45 16.83 4.76
CA ALA A 104 5.04 17.14 3.45
C ALA A 104 4.07 17.85 2.49
N ARG A 105 2.76 17.61 2.63
CA ARG A 105 1.71 18.35 1.90
C ARG A 105 1.54 19.78 2.39
N LYS A 106 1.59 20.01 3.71
CA LYS A 106 1.50 21.36 4.29
C LYS A 106 2.67 22.26 3.86
N THR A 107 3.85 21.68 3.63
CA THR A 107 5.01 22.40 3.11
C THR A 107 5.00 22.59 1.58
N LYS A 108 4.19 21.82 0.84
CA LYS A 108 3.99 21.96 -0.63
C LYS A 108 2.88 22.92 -1.04
N LYS A 109 2.00 23.33 -0.13
CA LYS A 109 0.88 24.26 -0.43
C LYS A 109 1.30 25.68 -0.84
N ASP A 110 2.60 25.93 -0.98
CA ASP A 110 3.19 27.14 -1.58
C ASP A 110 3.46 27.00 -3.10
N GLY A 111 3.12 25.87 -3.74
CA GLY A 111 3.31 25.65 -5.19
C GLY A 111 2.15 24.85 -5.83
N ASP A 112 1.38 25.54 -6.67
CA ASP A 112 0.19 25.11 -7.41
C ASP A 112 0.52 24.21 -8.61
N CYS A 113 -0.26 23.15 -8.90
CA CYS A 113 -0.32 22.37 -10.15
C CYS A 113 -1.49 21.36 -10.12
N GLU A 114 -2.68 21.76 -10.57
CA GLU A 114 -3.87 20.88 -10.72
C GLU A 114 -4.14 20.68 -12.24
N GLY A 115 -4.09 19.43 -12.74
CA GLY A 115 -4.65 19.07 -14.06
C GLY A 115 -3.72 18.82 -15.26
N ALA A 116 -2.39 18.73 -15.11
CA ALA A 116 -1.49 18.69 -16.27
C ALA A 116 -1.37 17.33 -17.03
N TYR A 117 -1.75 16.19 -16.45
CA TYR A 117 -1.42 14.87 -17.03
C TYR A 117 -2.40 14.37 -18.11
N LEU A 118 -3.65 14.83 -18.10
CA LEU A 118 -4.66 14.41 -19.09
C LEU A 118 -4.42 14.99 -20.49
N ASP A 119 -3.55 16.00 -20.59
CA ASP A 119 -3.16 16.64 -21.85
C ASP A 119 -1.89 16.03 -22.46
N ASP A 120 -1.20 15.13 -21.75
CA ASP A 120 0.05 14.52 -22.20
C ASP A 120 -0.19 13.35 -23.16
N ARG A 121 0.55 13.33 -24.28
CA ARG A 121 0.48 12.22 -25.26
C ARG A 121 1.19 11.00 -24.71
N VAL A 122 0.51 9.85 -24.75
CA VAL A 122 1.04 8.58 -24.28
C VAL A 122 1.56 7.76 -25.46
N SER A 123 2.75 7.19 -25.33
CA SER A 123 3.28 6.25 -26.33
C SER A 123 3.21 4.81 -25.81
N PHE A 124 2.70 3.92 -26.67
CA PHE A 124 2.44 2.53 -26.35
C PHE A 124 3.50 1.61 -26.98
N SER A 125 4.14 0.77 -26.17
CA SER A 125 4.88 -0.42 -26.62
C SER A 125 4.30 -1.68 -25.97
N GLU A 126 4.63 -2.87 -26.47
CA GLU A 126 4.13 -4.14 -25.92
C GLU A 126 4.38 -4.28 -24.39
N ASP A 127 5.44 -3.63 -23.87
CA ASP A 127 5.89 -3.78 -22.48
C ASP A 127 5.97 -2.48 -21.67
N LYS A 128 5.67 -1.30 -22.24
CA LYS A 128 5.82 0.01 -21.57
C LYS A 128 4.80 1.04 -22.03
N LEU A 129 4.34 1.82 -21.06
CA LEU A 129 3.64 3.09 -21.25
C LEU A 129 4.63 4.21 -20.91
N MET A 130 4.87 5.14 -21.83
CA MET A 130 5.76 6.28 -21.61
C MET A 130 4.99 7.58 -21.79
N ASP A 131 5.19 8.51 -20.85
CA ASP A 131 4.73 9.89 -20.95
C ASP A 131 5.53 10.69 -21.99
N SER A 132 5.16 11.95 -22.18
CA SER A 132 5.82 12.90 -23.09
C SER A 132 7.30 13.12 -22.77
N ASP A 133 7.73 12.85 -21.54
CA ASP A 133 9.10 12.98 -21.04
C ASP A 133 9.91 11.67 -21.07
N SER A 134 9.37 10.59 -21.66
CA SER A 134 10.01 9.26 -21.71
C SER A 134 10.29 8.64 -20.34
N LYS A 135 9.59 9.07 -19.29
CA LYS A 135 9.58 8.32 -18.03
C LYS A 135 8.68 7.11 -18.21
N ALA A 136 9.16 5.95 -17.76
CA ALA A 136 8.36 4.74 -17.78
C ALA A 136 7.26 4.87 -16.73
N VAL A 137 6.02 4.97 -17.19
CA VAL A 137 4.82 5.10 -16.35
C VAL A 137 4.37 3.73 -15.83
N MET A 138 4.76 2.63 -16.49
CA MET A 138 4.48 1.26 -16.05
C MET A 138 5.48 0.29 -16.70
N MET A 139 5.96 -0.70 -15.95
CA MET A 139 7.02 -1.63 -16.39
C MET A 139 6.64 -3.09 -16.14
N ALA A 140 7.04 -3.99 -17.04
CA ALA A 140 6.72 -5.43 -16.98
C ALA A 140 7.08 -6.14 -15.64
N TRP A 141 7.95 -5.57 -14.80
CA TRP A 141 8.28 -6.13 -13.48
C TRP A 141 7.14 -6.01 -12.47
N GLU A 142 6.14 -5.17 -12.73
CA GLU A 142 4.96 -4.98 -11.86
C GLU A 142 3.91 -6.07 -12.06
N LYS A 143 4.03 -6.87 -13.12
CA LYS A 143 3.07 -7.94 -13.45
C LYS A 143 2.81 -8.93 -12.30
N PRO A 144 3.81 -9.48 -11.59
CA PRO A 144 3.56 -10.38 -10.46
C PRO A 144 2.83 -9.67 -9.30
N LEU A 145 3.07 -8.38 -9.11
CA LEU A 145 2.37 -7.57 -8.11
C LEU A 145 0.90 -7.41 -8.51
N MET A 146 0.62 -7.07 -9.76
CA MET A 146 -0.76 -6.95 -10.29
C MET A 146 -1.52 -8.29 -10.19
N GLU A 147 -0.87 -9.41 -10.47
CA GLU A 147 -1.47 -10.75 -10.31
C GLU A 147 -1.81 -11.06 -8.85
N ALA A 148 -0.94 -10.69 -7.90
CA ALA A 148 -1.20 -10.85 -6.47
C ALA A 148 -2.38 -9.98 -6.00
N HIS A 149 -2.49 -8.74 -6.48
CA HIS A 149 -3.60 -7.85 -6.17
C HIS A 149 -4.91 -8.34 -6.76
N ALA A 150 -4.91 -8.75 -8.03
CA ALA A 150 -6.08 -9.35 -8.68
C ALA A 150 -6.59 -10.56 -7.89
N LYS A 151 -5.69 -11.43 -7.42
CA LYS A 151 -6.06 -12.57 -6.57
C LYS A 151 -6.77 -12.14 -5.28
N ALA A 152 -6.27 -11.11 -4.61
CA ALA A 152 -6.84 -10.62 -3.36
C ALA A 152 -8.23 -10.00 -3.59
N VAL A 153 -8.33 -9.09 -4.57
CA VAL A 153 -9.56 -8.38 -4.91
C VAL A 153 -10.63 -9.32 -5.46
N CYS A 154 -10.25 -10.39 -6.15
CA CYS A 154 -11.19 -11.38 -6.72
C CYS A 154 -11.50 -12.56 -5.79
N SER A 155 -11.04 -12.58 -4.54
CA SER A 155 -11.21 -13.71 -3.61
C SER A 155 -12.66 -14.14 -3.38
N GLY A 156 -13.62 -13.22 -3.52
CA GLY A 156 -15.06 -13.51 -3.45
C GLY A 156 -15.75 -13.86 -4.78
N GLY A 157 -15.05 -13.80 -5.92
CA GLY A 157 -15.61 -14.13 -7.26
C GLY A 157 -16.73 -13.21 -7.77
N GLY A 158 -17.01 -12.11 -7.06
CA GLY A 158 -18.17 -11.25 -7.27
C GLY A 158 -17.97 -10.12 -8.29
N SER A 159 -18.60 -8.98 -8.01
CA SER A 159 -18.52 -7.74 -8.79
C SER A 159 -17.27 -6.96 -8.40
N ILE A 160 -16.36 -6.76 -9.35
CA ILE A 160 -15.08 -6.09 -9.14
C ILE A 160 -15.06 -4.74 -9.83
N LEU A 161 -14.56 -3.72 -9.14
CA LEU A 161 -14.29 -2.40 -9.71
C LEU A 161 -12.79 -2.19 -9.85
N ASN A 162 -12.34 -1.78 -11.03
CA ASN A 162 -11.03 -1.19 -11.25
C ASN A 162 -11.20 0.31 -11.52
N VAL A 163 -10.58 1.15 -10.70
CA VAL A 163 -10.45 2.59 -10.93
C VAL A 163 -8.98 2.87 -11.15
N GLY A 164 -8.55 3.10 -12.39
CA GLY A 164 -7.15 3.35 -12.59
C GLY A 164 -6.71 3.56 -14.01
N PHE A 165 -5.46 3.99 -14.11
CA PHE A 165 -4.78 4.28 -15.37
C PHE A 165 -3.86 3.09 -15.68
N GLY A 166 -4.19 2.31 -16.72
CA GLY A 166 -3.42 1.11 -17.00
C GLY A 166 -3.51 0.59 -18.43
N MET A 167 -2.50 -0.19 -18.82
CA MET A 167 -2.41 -0.88 -20.11
C MET A 167 -3.38 -2.07 -20.24
N GLY A 168 -4.38 -2.19 -19.37
CA GLY A 168 -5.19 -3.39 -19.25
C GLY A 168 -4.49 -4.54 -18.52
N LEU A 169 -3.35 -4.33 -17.87
CA LEU A 169 -2.57 -5.39 -17.19
C LEU A 169 -3.30 -5.93 -15.96
N VAL A 170 -3.69 -5.04 -15.04
CA VAL A 170 -4.49 -5.43 -13.88
C VAL A 170 -5.85 -5.94 -14.31
N ASP A 171 -6.46 -5.33 -15.34
CA ASP A 171 -7.72 -5.79 -15.89
C ASP A 171 -7.62 -7.23 -16.40
N THR A 172 -6.54 -7.53 -17.14
CA THR A 172 -6.25 -8.87 -17.65
C THR A 172 -6.05 -9.85 -16.49
N ALA A 173 -5.32 -9.45 -15.44
CA ALA A 173 -5.11 -10.27 -14.26
C ALA A 173 -6.42 -10.55 -13.51
N ILE A 174 -7.27 -9.54 -13.30
CA ILE A 174 -8.60 -9.67 -12.71
C ILE A 174 -9.45 -10.66 -13.52
N GLN A 175 -9.45 -10.55 -14.84
CA GLN A 175 -10.22 -11.45 -15.71
C GLN A 175 -9.77 -12.92 -15.65
N GLN A 176 -8.52 -13.22 -15.25
CA GLN A 176 -8.09 -14.61 -15.05
C GLN A 176 -8.81 -15.31 -13.89
N TYR A 177 -9.32 -14.54 -12.93
CA TYR A 177 -10.09 -15.04 -11.79
C TYR A 177 -11.60 -15.15 -12.09
N GLY A 178 -12.05 -14.75 -13.28
CA GLY A 178 -13.43 -14.93 -13.74
C GLY A 178 -14.49 -14.23 -12.86
N PRO A 179 -14.37 -12.92 -12.58
CA PRO A 179 -15.36 -12.20 -11.78
C PRO A 179 -16.72 -12.21 -12.47
N ALA A 180 -17.79 -12.26 -11.66
CA ALA A 180 -19.16 -12.19 -12.15
C ALA A 180 -19.44 -10.89 -12.92
N LYS A 181 -18.85 -9.78 -12.48
CA LYS A 181 -18.88 -8.48 -13.15
C LYS A 181 -17.55 -7.76 -12.94
N HIS A 182 -17.06 -7.08 -13.97
CA HIS A 182 -15.85 -6.27 -13.91
C HIS A 182 -16.13 -4.88 -14.47
N THR A 183 -16.18 -3.88 -13.59
CA THR A 183 -16.37 -2.48 -13.98
C THR A 183 -15.03 -1.78 -13.99
N ILE A 184 -14.72 -1.05 -15.06
CA ILE A 184 -13.44 -0.36 -15.26
C ILE A 184 -13.76 1.12 -15.46
N VAL A 185 -13.16 1.99 -14.65
CA VAL A 185 -13.22 3.45 -14.82
C VAL A 185 -11.92 3.91 -15.45
N GLU A 186 -12.00 4.44 -16.68
CA GLU A 186 -10.85 4.91 -17.45
C GLU A 186 -11.02 6.39 -17.80
N ALA A 187 -10.09 7.21 -17.33
CA ALA A 187 -10.13 8.66 -17.52
C ALA A 187 -9.39 9.11 -18.79
N HIS A 188 -8.42 8.34 -19.28
CA HIS A 188 -7.55 8.71 -20.38
C HIS A 188 -8.17 8.33 -21.75
N PRO A 189 -8.42 9.31 -22.65
CA PRO A 189 -9.11 9.05 -23.92
C PRO A 189 -8.42 7.99 -24.80
N GLU A 190 -7.10 8.04 -24.93
CA GLU A 190 -6.36 7.10 -25.79
C GLU A 190 -6.36 5.67 -25.25
N VAL A 191 -6.36 5.51 -23.91
CA VAL A 191 -6.41 4.18 -23.27
C VAL A 191 -7.80 3.60 -23.42
N TYR A 192 -8.84 4.42 -23.18
CA TYR A 192 -10.23 4.04 -23.40
C TYR A 192 -10.47 3.58 -24.85
N GLU A 193 -10.02 4.36 -25.84
CA GLU A 193 -10.15 3.96 -27.25
C GLU A 193 -9.44 2.64 -27.55
N ARG A 194 -8.25 2.42 -26.97
CA ARG A 194 -7.50 1.17 -27.14
C ARG A 194 -8.24 -0.02 -26.54
N MET A 195 -8.84 0.13 -25.36
CA MET A 195 -9.63 -0.93 -24.73
C MET A 195 -10.78 -1.36 -25.64
N LEU A 196 -11.49 -0.39 -26.24
CA LEU A 196 -12.55 -0.69 -27.20
C LEU A 196 -12.02 -1.42 -28.44
N ARG A 197 -10.90 -0.97 -29.02
CA ARG A 197 -10.29 -1.62 -30.21
C ARG A 197 -9.78 -3.02 -29.93
N THR A 198 -9.40 -3.32 -28.69
CA THR A 198 -8.92 -4.65 -28.28
C THR A 198 -10.04 -5.57 -27.76
N GLY A 199 -11.30 -5.16 -27.89
CA GLY A 199 -12.47 -5.99 -27.61
C GLY A 199 -12.87 -6.05 -26.13
N TRP A 200 -12.32 -5.20 -25.26
CA TRP A 200 -12.73 -5.16 -23.85
C TRP A 200 -14.21 -4.80 -23.67
N GLY A 201 -14.72 -3.90 -24.50
CA GLY A 201 -16.13 -3.51 -24.49
C GLY A 201 -17.09 -4.59 -25.03
N GLU A 202 -16.57 -5.66 -25.63
CA GLU A 202 -17.36 -6.78 -26.18
C GLU A 202 -17.49 -7.95 -25.20
N LYS A 203 -16.76 -7.94 -24.08
CA LYS A 203 -16.83 -8.98 -23.05
C LYS A 203 -18.14 -8.85 -22.25
N ASP A 204 -18.91 -9.94 -22.17
CA ASP A 204 -20.23 -9.96 -21.52
C ASP A 204 -20.22 -9.54 -20.04
N ASN A 205 -19.10 -9.77 -19.33
CA ASN A 205 -18.95 -9.43 -17.91
C ASN A 205 -18.20 -8.11 -17.66
N VAL A 206 -17.83 -7.34 -18.69
CA VAL A 206 -17.07 -6.09 -18.55
C VAL A 206 -17.94 -4.87 -18.83
N LYS A 207 -17.84 -3.86 -17.96
CA LYS A 207 -18.42 -2.52 -18.16
C LYS A 207 -17.33 -1.47 -18.06
N ILE A 208 -17.04 -0.77 -19.16
CA ILE A 208 -16.07 0.34 -19.16
C ILE A 208 -16.83 1.66 -19.04
N ILE A 209 -16.45 2.48 -18.07
CA ILE A 209 -17.01 3.81 -17.83
C ILE A 209 -15.92 4.84 -18.12
N PHE A 210 -16.15 5.68 -19.12
CA PHE A 210 -15.20 6.73 -19.51
C PHE A 210 -15.37 7.97 -18.62
N GLY A 211 -14.27 8.47 -18.07
CA GLY A 211 -14.21 9.67 -17.25
C GLY A 211 -13.43 9.47 -15.96
N ARG A 212 -13.14 10.57 -15.26
CA ARG A 212 -12.53 10.49 -13.93
C ARG A 212 -13.51 9.89 -12.94
N TRP A 213 -13.00 9.20 -11.94
CA TRP A 213 -13.84 8.52 -10.96
C TRP A 213 -14.78 9.49 -10.22
N GLN A 214 -14.30 10.71 -9.93
CA GLN A 214 -15.06 11.79 -9.30
C GLN A 214 -16.32 12.13 -10.11
N ASP A 215 -16.19 12.17 -11.45
CA ASP A 215 -17.26 12.56 -12.36
C ASP A 215 -18.27 11.42 -12.58
N VAL A 216 -17.85 10.16 -12.36
CA VAL A 216 -18.66 8.97 -12.66
C VAL A 216 -19.15 8.22 -11.43
N LEU A 217 -18.88 8.72 -10.21
CA LEU A 217 -19.35 8.14 -8.93
C LEU A 217 -20.84 7.76 -8.94
N SER A 218 -21.69 8.55 -9.59
CA SER A 218 -23.15 8.29 -9.68
C SER A 218 -23.52 7.06 -10.51
N GLN A 219 -22.61 6.58 -11.35
CA GLN A 219 -22.76 5.41 -12.21
C GLN A 219 -22.21 4.12 -11.58
N LEU A 220 -21.51 4.26 -10.45
CA LEU A 220 -20.90 3.14 -9.73
C LEU A 220 -21.93 2.44 -8.85
N GLU A 221 -21.78 1.12 -8.76
CA GLU A 221 -22.63 0.23 -7.99
C GLU A 221 -21.89 -0.21 -6.71
N SER A 222 -22.36 -1.27 -6.04
CA SER A 222 -21.61 -1.93 -4.98
C SER A 222 -20.78 -3.09 -5.55
N TYR A 223 -19.60 -3.29 -4.97
CA TYR A 223 -18.57 -4.20 -5.45
C TYR A 223 -18.01 -5.02 -4.29
N ASP A 224 -17.69 -6.27 -4.57
CA ASP A 224 -17.08 -7.22 -3.63
C ASP A 224 -15.56 -7.00 -3.55
N GLY A 225 -14.98 -6.35 -4.56
CA GLY A 225 -13.58 -5.96 -4.57
C GLY A 225 -13.36 -4.69 -5.37
N ILE A 226 -12.47 -3.83 -4.89
CA ILE A 226 -12.11 -2.59 -5.57
C ILE A 226 -10.58 -2.53 -5.69
N PHE A 227 -10.10 -2.32 -6.90
CA PHE A 227 -8.73 -1.94 -7.20
C PHE A 227 -8.71 -0.45 -7.55
N PHE A 228 -7.80 0.31 -6.95
CA PHE A 228 -7.68 1.76 -7.16
C PHE A 228 -6.22 2.14 -7.42
N ASP A 229 -5.93 2.62 -8.62
CA ASP A 229 -4.58 2.94 -9.12
C ASP A 229 -4.62 4.08 -10.15
N THR A 230 -4.81 5.32 -9.68
CA THR A 230 -4.81 6.51 -10.55
C THR A 230 -3.40 7.08 -10.69
N TYR A 231 -2.99 7.37 -11.93
CA TYR A 231 -1.73 8.07 -12.22
C TYR A 231 -1.90 9.57 -12.04
N GLY A 232 -0.96 10.22 -11.34
CA GLY A 232 -0.88 11.68 -11.29
C GLY A 232 -1.73 12.41 -10.24
N GLU A 233 -2.35 11.69 -9.30
CA GLU A 233 -3.34 12.29 -8.39
C GLU A 233 -2.93 12.09 -6.93
N TYR A 234 -2.84 13.21 -6.20
CA TYR A 234 -2.30 13.29 -4.85
C TYR A 234 -3.05 12.37 -3.89
N TYR A 235 -2.46 12.07 -2.73
CA TYR A 235 -3.11 11.32 -1.63
C TYR A 235 -4.54 11.80 -1.27
N GLU A 236 -4.93 13.01 -1.68
CA GLU A 236 -6.27 13.55 -1.53
C GLU A 236 -7.31 12.80 -2.37
N ASP A 237 -7.02 12.36 -3.60
CA ASP A 237 -7.98 11.63 -4.43
C ASP A 237 -8.28 10.23 -3.88
N LEU A 238 -7.25 9.48 -3.46
CA LEU A 238 -7.45 8.21 -2.77
C LEU A 238 -8.24 8.41 -1.46
N ARG A 239 -7.92 9.47 -0.70
CA ARG A 239 -8.63 9.80 0.55
C ARG A 239 -10.08 10.21 0.31
N GLU A 240 -10.36 10.94 -0.76
CA GLU A 240 -11.71 11.31 -1.16
C GLU A 240 -12.47 10.06 -1.60
N PHE A 241 -11.87 9.23 -2.45
CA PHE A 241 -12.42 7.94 -2.85
C PHE A 241 -12.73 7.03 -1.65
N HIS A 242 -11.84 7.00 -0.65
CA HIS A 242 -12.04 6.26 0.60
C HIS A 242 -13.31 6.66 1.36
N GLN A 243 -13.75 7.92 1.28
CA GLN A 243 -15.00 8.36 1.91
C GLN A 243 -16.24 7.73 1.25
N HIS A 244 -16.11 7.26 0.01
CA HIS A 244 -17.19 6.62 -0.73
C HIS A 244 -17.23 5.09 -0.59
N LEU A 245 -16.17 4.47 -0.07
CA LEU A 245 -16.09 3.02 0.12
C LEU A 245 -17.24 2.40 0.91
N PRO A 246 -17.77 3.01 2.00
CA PRO A 246 -18.91 2.44 2.72
C PRO A 246 -20.16 2.26 1.86
N LYS A 247 -20.28 3.00 0.75
CA LYS A 247 -21.37 2.87 -0.23
C LYS A 247 -20.99 1.91 -1.37
N LEU A 248 -19.72 1.90 -1.76
CA LEU A 248 -19.23 1.16 -2.92
C LEU A 248 -18.85 -0.29 -2.60
N LEU A 249 -18.59 -0.65 -1.34
CA LEU A 249 -18.27 -2.03 -0.95
C LEU A 249 -19.53 -2.79 -0.50
N SER A 250 -19.71 -4.02 -0.98
CA SER A 250 -20.70 -4.95 -0.43
C SER A 250 -20.25 -5.42 0.96
N LEU A 251 -21.14 -5.33 1.95
CA LEU A 251 -20.81 -5.49 3.37
C LEU A 251 -20.70 -6.95 3.84
N GLU A 252 -20.64 -7.94 2.94
CA GLU A 252 -20.69 -9.35 3.35
C GLU A 252 -19.35 -9.98 3.71
N GLU A 253 -18.20 -9.41 3.37
CA GLU A 253 -16.89 -9.81 3.93
C GLU A 253 -15.87 -8.69 3.67
N PHE A 254 -15.20 -8.18 4.71
CA PHE A 254 -14.25 -7.06 4.60
C PHE A 254 -12.97 -7.50 3.85
N THR A 255 -12.97 -7.40 2.51
CA THR A 255 -11.74 -7.45 1.72
C THR A 255 -11.32 -6.02 1.41
N LEU A 256 -10.47 -5.45 2.27
CA LEU A 256 -9.97 -4.08 2.14
C LEU A 256 -8.87 -4.00 1.05
N ILE A 257 -8.89 -2.87 0.37
CA ILE A 257 -8.09 -2.41 -0.77
C ILE A 257 -6.58 -2.35 -0.49
N LEU A 258 -5.79 -2.75 -1.49
CA LEU A 258 -4.33 -2.61 -1.62
C LEU A 258 -4.09 -2.09 -3.05
N MET A 259 -3.29 -1.08 -3.42
CA MET A 259 -2.56 0.00 -2.74
C MET A 259 -2.21 1.01 -3.86
N ALA A 260 -2.37 2.32 -3.64
CA ALA A 260 -1.72 3.32 -4.49
C ALA A 260 -0.30 3.56 -3.94
N PHE A 261 0.74 3.14 -4.65
CA PHE A 261 2.13 3.68 -4.57
C PHE A 261 3.05 2.87 -5.50
N VAL A 262 3.23 3.33 -6.73
CA VAL A 262 4.29 2.83 -7.63
C VAL A 262 5.56 3.70 -7.58
N GLU A 263 5.55 4.93 -7.09
CA GLU A 263 6.75 5.79 -7.19
C GLU A 263 7.67 5.92 -5.96
N VAL A 264 7.46 5.20 -4.86
CA VAL A 264 8.40 5.26 -3.69
C VAL A 264 9.15 3.95 -3.44
N MET A 265 8.80 2.85 -4.12
CA MET A 265 9.35 1.54 -3.79
C MET A 265 10.50 1.15 -4.73
N HIS A 266 11.65 1.79 -4.56
CA HIS A 266 12.94 1.18 -4.90
C HIS A 266 13.38 0.10 -3.90
N SER A 267 12.47 -0.40 -3.04
CA SER A 267 12.75 -1.55 -2.19
C SER A 267 11.48 -2.38 -2.03
N SER A 268 11.59 -3.63 -2.45
CA SER A 268 10.66 -4.73 -2.34
C SER A 268 9.88 -4.81 -1.02
N MET A 269 8.55 -4.74 -1.07
CA MET A 269 7.64 -5.47 -0.18
C MET A 269 6.38 -5.84 -0.98
N LEU A 270 6.23 -7.12 -1.31
CA LEU A 270 4.96 -7.71 -1.72
C LEU A 270 4.16 -8.00 -0.45
N PHE A 271 3.00 -7.38 -0.29
CA PHE A 271 2.07 -7.70 0.79
C PHE A 271 1.28 -8.97 0.44
N THR A 272 1.23 -9.92 1.37
CA THR A 272 0.18 -10.95 1.42
C THR A 272 -0.34 -10.93 2.86
N ALA A 273 -1.56 -10.41 3.07
CA ALA A 273 -2.26 -10.54 4.34
C ALA A 273 -3.19 -11.76 4.27
N ILE A 274 -3.12 -12.62 5.29
CA ILE A 274 -4.14 -13.64 5.61
C ILE A 274 -4.97 -13.08 6.75
#